data_AF-A0A3N5F1N0-F1
#
_entry.id   AF-A0A3N5F1N0-F1
#
_cell.length_a   1.000
_cell.length_b   1.000
_cell.length_c   1.000
_cell.angle_alpha   90.00
_cell.angle_beta   90.00
_cell.angle_gamma   90.00
#
_symmetry.space_group_name_H-M   'P 1'
#
loop_
_entity.id
_entity.type
_entity.pdbx_description
1 polymer ?
#
loop_
_entity_poly.entity_id
_entity_poly.type
_entity_poly.pdbx_seq_one_letter_code
_entity_poly.pdbx_strand_id
1 'polypeptide(L)'
;VVLDMVYAHTDRMFPYQIGYERFFYLWEDDHYSDESGLHRAPNPLVCAYDNFGKKKDWRMTSTREFFAAVNAFWLERYHIDGFRYDHVNGYLDRRPIVRNGVIEWYSQENRPTFTSLQELTGTTYEESKKHTRFMPSATGASRIIQIAEDLRESAYQLSPVSASAVNGNWEKHLADISRGMALNGSLSADFGRELLLADERFDRQGYVGTKNVGGDTIPALVVQFIESHDENRLFYLMQQREDCQDSGYEYRNGLDGQPWWRLQPYAIALLTCVGIPMLWAGQEFAENTGLATGGQARVRGLRPLHWDYFYNVAETQGGGTVLPLVTLYRKLAALRKKHPALRAPRGNAKEEYCNPDEGVLVYRRWQDKEVIIVTLNFSPHQQHVPVPFGHTGNWLDVLDAEYNNPPFEQSVADPQSPVWVAIPSNFGRIFRRVL
;
A
#
# COMPACT_ATOMS: atom_id res chain seq x y z
N VAL A 1 4.25 8.44 13.95
CA VAL A 1 2.82 8.68 13.75
C VAL A 1 2.61 9.39 12.42
N VAL A 2 1.87 8.78 11.51
CA VAL A 2 1.44 9.38 10.25
C VAL A 2 -0.07 9.57 10.32
N LEU A 3 -0.58 10.76 10.03
CA LEU A 3 -2.01 11.03 10.05
C LEU A 3 -2.62 10.83 8.66
N ASP A 4 -3.79 10.21 8.62
CA ASP A 4 -4.63 10.15 7.43
C ASP A 4 -5.43 11.46 7.30
N MET A 5 -5.20 12.22 6.22
CA MET A 5 -5.71 13.58 6.04
C MET A 5 -6.68 13.67 4.87
N VAL A 6 -7.93 14.00 5.19
CA VAL A 6 -9.03 14.17 4.23
C VAL A 6 -9.18 15.62 3.82
N TYR A 7 -8.34 16.09 2.88
CA TYR A 7 -8.44 17.45 2.35
C TYR A 7 -9.16 17.54 1.00
N ALA A 8 -9.42 16.44 0.31
CA ALA A 8 -10.14 16.41 -0.96
C ALA A 8 -11.59 16.91 -0.85
N HIS A 9 -12.30 16.52 0.22
CA HIS A 9 -13.73 16.78 0.41
C HIS A 9 -14.10 16.98 1.90
N THR A 10 -15.24 17.61 2.19
CA THR A 10 -15.73 17.85 3.57
C THR A 10 -17.20 17.46 3.71
N ASP A 11 -17.58 17.15 4.96
CA ASP A 11 -18.98 17.05 5.36
C ASP A 11 -19.70 18.40 5.25
N ARG A 12 -21.03 18.34 5.08
CA ARG A 12 -21.93 19.50 5.00
C ARG A 12 -21.85 20.43 6.21
N MET A 13 -21.36 19.94 7.35
CA MET A 13 -21.21 20.71 8.57
C MET A 13 -19.89 21.48 8.67
N PHE A 14 -19.05 21.47 7.63
CA PHE A 14 -17.80 22.22 7.63
C PHE A 14 -18.06 23.72 7.87
N PRO A 15 -17.42 24.39 8.85
CA PRO A 15 -17.77 25.76 9.22
C PRO A 15 -17.70 26.77 8.08
N TYR A 16 -16.67 26.69 7.22
CA TYR A 16 -16.57 27.54 6.03
C TYR A 16 -17.63 27.24 4.98
N GLN A 17 -18.21 26.04 4.98
CA GLN A 17 -19.38 25.75 4.18
C GLN A 17 -20.62 26.41 4.79
N ILE A 18 -20.96 26.09 6.05
CA ILE A 18 -22.18 26.59 6.69
C ILE A 18 -22.21 28.13 6.69
N GLY A 19 -21.09 28.75 7.04
CA GLY A 19 -20.98 30.19 7.14
C GLY A 19 -21.21 30.85 5.79
N TYR A 20 -20.43 30.46 4.78
CA TYR A 20 -20.42 31.15 3.50
C TYR A 20 -21.64 30.80 2.62
N GLU A 21 -22.11 29.55 2.60
CA GLU A 21 -23.29 29.16 1.80
C GLU A 21 -24.56 29.97 2.14
N ARG A 22 -24.71 30.37 3.40
CA ARG A 22 -25.85 31.19 3.84
C ARG A 22 -25.76 32.65 3.39
N PHE A 23 -24.54 33.19 3.23
CA PHE A 23 -24.35 34.53 2.68
C PHE A 23 -24.54 34.57 1.16
N PHE A 24 -24.38 33.44 0.46
CA PHE A 24 -24.40 33.38 -1.02
C PHE A 24 -25.79 33.42 -1.65
N TYR A 25 -26.84 32.97 -0.95
CA TYR A 25 -28.22 33.16 -1.44
C TYR A 25 -28.62 34.63 -1.62
N LEU A 26 -27.78 35.57 -1.16
CA LEU A 26 -28.02 37.01 -1.20
C LEU A 26 -27.13 37.74 -2.23
N TRP A 27 -26.27 37.04 -2.99
CA TRP A 27 -25.28 37.65 -3.89
C TRP A 27 -25.36 37.05 -5.30
N GLU A 28 -26.04 37.74 -6.22
CA GLU A 28 -26.02 37.46 -7.66
C GLU A 28 -24.82 38.21 -8.26
N ASP A 29 -23.75 37.47 -8.60
CA ASP A 29 -22.60 38.02 -9.34
C ASP A 29 -22.33 37.14 -10.57
N ASP A 30 -22.34 37.77 -11.75
CA ASP A 30 -22.19 37.16 -13.07
C ASP A 30 -20.73 36.82 -13.42
N HIS A 31 -19.76 37.26 -12.61
CA HIS A 31 -18.34 37.06 -12.86
C HIS A 31 -17.85 35.60 -12.79
N TYR A 32 -18.65 34.67 -12.25
CA TYR A 32 -18.29 33.25 -12.07
C TYR A 32 -19.33 32.28 -12.68
N SER A 33 -19.96 32.69 -13.78
CA SER A 33 -20.80 31.81 -14.61
C SER A 33 -19.97 30.65 -15.16
N ASP A 34 -20.42 29.41 -14.92
CA ASP A 34 -19.89 28.19 -15.56
C ASP A 34 -20.57 27.90 -16.91
N GLU A 35 -21.20 28.92 -17.52
CA GLU A 35 -21.99 28.85 -18.76
C GLU A 35 -23.25 27.94 -18.67
N SER A 36 -23.50 27.31 -17.52
CA SER A 36 -24.71 26.50 -17.28
C SER A 36 -25.91 27.31 -16.76
N GLY A 37 -25.75 28.63 -16.59
CA GLY A 37 -26.78 29.52 -16.03
C GLY A 37 -26.86 29.49 -14.50
N LEU A 38 -25.91 28.84 -13.81
CA LEU A 38 -25.80 28.88 -12.35
C LEU A 38 -24.76 29.92 -11.92
N HIS A 39 -25.21 31.04 -11.36
CA HIS A 39 -24.35 32.07 -10.77
C HIS A 39 -23.83 31.55 -9.42
N ARG A 40 -22.51 31.42 -9.25
CA ARG A 40 -21.89 30.95 -8.01
C ARG A 40 -20.95 32.02 -7.46
N ALA A 41 -21.30 32.62 -6.32
CA ALA A 41 -20.37 33.45 -5.58
C ALA A 41 -19.14 32.64 -5.11
N PRO A 42 -17.94 33.25 -5.04
CA PRO A 42 -16.72 32.55 -4.67
C PRO A 42 -16.74 32.12 -3.20
N ASN A 43 -16.88 30.83 -2.94
CA ASN A 43 -16.53 30.25 -1.65
C ASN A 43 -15.00 30.10 -1.59
N PRO A 44 -14.31 30.67 -0.57
CA PRO A 44 -12.86 30.72 -0.53
C PRO A 44 -12.20 29.34 -0.41
N LEU A 45 -12.96 28.27 -0.21
CA LEU A 45 -12.46 26.91 0.01
C LEU A 45 -13.19 25.82 -0.79
N VAL A 46 -14.38 26.03 -1.34
CA VAL A 46 -15.28 24.96 -1.82
C VAL A 46 -15.85 25.29 -3.20
N CYS A 47 -15.89 24.34 -4.15
CA CYS A 47 -16.38 24.63 -5.52
C CYS A 47 -17.56 23.78 -6.02
N ALA A 48 -17.72 22.53 -5.57
CA ALA A 48 -18.75 21.61 -6.07
C ALA A 48 -19.07 20.48 -5.08
N TYR A 49 -20.14 19.71 -5.33
CA TYR A 49 -20.39 18.42 -4.66
C TYR A 49 -19.82 17.27 -5.51
N ASP A 50 -19.28 16.25 -4.86
CA ASP A 50 -18.97 14.94 -5.44
C ASP A 50 -19.60 13.81 -4.62
N ASN A 51 -19.27 12.55 -4.94
CA ASN A 51 -19.81 11.37 -4.27
C ASN A 51 -19.37 11.24 -2.79
N PHE A 52 -18.38 12.04 -2.35
CA PHE A 52 -17.78 11.99 -1.01
C PHE A 52 -18.12 13.23 -0.16
N GLY A 53 -18.69 14.28 -0.76
CA GLY A 53 -19.16 15.47 -0.07
C GLY A 53 -18.90 16.73 -0.86
N LYS A 54 -18.61 17.84 -0.17
CA LYS A 54 -18.21 19.08 -0.82
C LYS A 54 -16.74 19.05 -1.19
N LYS A 55 -16.45 19.17 -2.48
CA LYS A 55 -15.09 19.26 -3.03
C LYS A 55 -14.47 20.62 -2.73
N LYS A 56 -13.19 20.59 -2.33
CA LYS A 56 -12.39 21.80 -2.08
C LYS A 56 -11.89 22.41 -3.39
N ASP A 57 -11.87 23.73 -3.47
CA ASP A 57 -11.29 24.43 -4.61
C ASP A 57 -9.80 24.68 -4.43
N TRP A 58 -8.99 23.71 -4.84
CA TRP A 58 -7.54 23.77 -4.74
C TRP A 58 -6.89 24.84 -5.62
N ARG A 59 -7.62 25.37 -6.61
CA ARG A 59 -7.14 26.49 -7.44
C ARG A 59 -7.04 27.79 -6.64
N MET A 60 -7.74 27.90 -5.51
CA MET A 60 -7.70 29.08 -4.66
C MET A 60 -6.50 29.05 -3.71
N THR A 61 -5.79 30.16 -3.64
CA THR A 61 -4.65 30.35 -2.72
C THR A 61 -5.07 30.16 -1.27
N SER A 62 -6.24 30.66 -0.88
CA SER A 62 -6.80 30.47 0.47
C SER A 62 -6.96 29.00 0.86
N THR A 63 -7.33 28.13 -0.07
CA THR A 63 -7.41 26.68 0.15
C THR A 63 -6.04 26.08 0.43
N ARG A 64 -5.05 26.43 -0.40
CA ARG A 64 -3.69 25.90 -0.27
C ARG A 64 -3.02 26.39 1.02
N GLU A 65 -3.16 27.67 1.33
CA GLU A 65 -2.65 28.28 2.57
C GLU A 65 -3.29 27.69 3.82
N PHE A 66 -4.62 27.51 3.82
CA PHE A 66 -5.33 26.90 4.95
C PHE A 66 -4.80 25.50 5.25
N PHE A 67 -4.73 24.61 4.24
CA PHE A 67 -4.27 23.24 4.48
C PHE A 67 -2.75 23.15 4.76
N ALA A 68 -1.94 24.06 4.22
CA ALA A 68 -0.54 24.19 4.61
C ALA A 68 -0.40 24.58 6.09
N ALA A 69 -1.23 25.52 6.57
CA ALA A 69 -1.26 25.91 7.98
C ALA A 69 -1.76 24.78 8.89
N VAL A 70 -2.74 23.98 8.45
CA VAL A 70 -3.19 22.78 9.17
C VAL A 70 -2.04 21.77 9.30
N ASN A 71 -1.29 21.50 8.22
CA ASN A 71 -0.12 20.63 8.29
C ASN A 71 0.92 21.17 9.29
N ALA A 72 1.28 22.46 9.19
CA ALA A 72 2.22 23.10 10.11
C ALA A 72 1.77 22.98 11.58
N PHE A 73 0.49 23.19 11.85
CA PHE A 73 -0.10 23.06 13.19
C PHE A 73 0.08 21.65 13.75
N TRP A 74 -0.21 20.60 12.97
CA TRP A 74 -0.02 19.22 13.43
C TRP A 74 1.45 18.88 13.68
N LEU A 75 2.36 19.39 12.83
CA LEU A 75 3.79 19.24 13.03
C LEU A 75 4.26 19.96 14.31
N GLU A 76 3.83 21.20 14.54
CA GLU A 76 4.29 22.02 15.65
C GLU A 76 3.68 21.56 16.99
N ARG A 77 2.37 21.29 17.03
CA ARG A 77 1.64 21.09 18.30
C ARG A 77 1.56 19.65 18.76
N TYR A 78 1.51 18.71 17.82
CA TYR A 78 1.33 17.30 18.12
C TYR A 78 2.55 16.44 17.76
N HIS A 79 3.57 17.05 17.18
CA HIS A 79 4.83 16.40 16.84
C HIS A 79 4.66 15.10 16.03
N ILE A 80 3.67 15.06 15.14
CA ILE A 80 3.52 13.93 14.21
C ILE A 80 4.71 13.85 13.24
N ASP A 81 4.87 12.69 12.59
CA ASP A 81 6.01 12.39 11.70
C ASP A 81 5.68 12.52 10.21
N GLY A 82 4.40 12.74 9.87
CA GLY A 82 3.99 12.85 8.48
C GLY A 82 2.49 12.70 8.23
N PHE A 83 2.14 12.69 6.96
CA PHE A 83 0.77 12.68 6.46
C PHE A 83 0.58 11.62 5.38
N ARG A 84 -0.58 10.97 5.37
CA ARG A 84 -1.15 10.26 4.23
C ARG A 84 -2.30 11.12 3.71
N TYR A 85 -2.21 11.60 2.48
CA TYR A 85 -3.23 12.44 1.86
C TYR A 85 -4.25 11.56 1.15
N ASP A 86 -5.48 11.60 1.65
CA ASP A 86 -6.64 10.91 1.08
C ASP A 86 -7.00 11.46 -0.30
N HIS A 87 -7.32 10.54 -1.21
CA HIS A 87 -7.90 10.77 -2.52
C HIS A 87 -7.24 11.97 -3.24
N VAL A 88 -5.95 11.86 -3.59
CA VAL A 88 -5.21 13.02 -4.15
C VAL A 88 -5.73 13.47 -5.51
N ASN A 89 -6.50 12.63 -6.21
CA ASN A 89 -7.29 13.01 -7.38
C ASN A 89 -8.33 14.11 -7.11
N GLY A 90 -8.67 14.36 -5.84
CA GLY A 90 -9.49 15.49 -5.41
C GLY A 90 -8.79 16.85 -5.52
N TYR A 91 -7.47 16.87 -5.68
CA TYR A 91 -6.61 18.05 -5.65
C TYR A 91 -6.25 18.52 -7.06
N LEU A 92 -6.76 17.84 -8.10
CA LEU A 92 -6.44 18.11 -9.49
C LEU A 92 -6.80 19.53 -9.92
N ASP A 93 -5.80 20.24 -10.44
CA ASP A 93 -5.97 21.55 -11.09
C ASP A 93 -6.55 21.37 -12.51
N ARG A 94 -6.14 20.30 -13.19
CA ARG A 94 -6.61 19.90 -14.51
C ARG A 94 -6.82 18.38 -14.56
N ARG A 95 -7.99 17.96 -15.07
CA ARG A 95 -8.31 16.54 -15.29
C ARG A 95 -7.47 15.96 -16.44
N PRO A 96 -7.15 14.65 -16.40
CA PRO A 96 -6.51 13.99 -17.52
C PRO A 96 -7.44 13.88 -18.73
N ILE A 97 -6.84 13.77 -19.92
CA ILE A 97 -7.54 13.25 -21.10
C ILE A 97 -7.51 11.73 -21.03
N VAL A 98 -8.69 11.13 -21.19
CA VAL A 98 -8.86 9.67 -21.24
C VAL A 98 -9.08 9.27 -22.69
N ARG A 99 -8.25 8.36 -23.21
CA ARG A 99 -8.47 7.71 -24.52
C ARG A 99 -8.62 6.21 -24.32
N ASN A 100 -9.71 5.63 -24.82
CA ASN A 100 -10.02 4.21 -24.70
C ASN A 100 -9.95 3.69 -23.24
N GLY A 101 -10.38 4.51 -22.27
CA GLY A 101 -10.34 4.15 -20.85
C GLY A 101 -8.96 4.24 -20.18
N VAL A 102 -7.94 4.72 -20.90
CA VAL A 102 -6.57 4.89 -20.38
C VAL A 102 -6.23 6.39 -20.28
N ILE A 103 -5.65 6.79 -19.15
CA ILE A 103 -5.10 8.14 -18.97
C ILE A 103 -3.75 8.24 -19.68
N GLU A 104 -3.55 9.31 -20.47
CA GLU A 104 -2.29 9.56 -21.15
C GLU A 104 -1.23 10.18 -20.24
N TRP A 105 -0.63 9.36 -19.37
CA TRP A 105 0.40 9.77 -18.40
C TRP A 105 1.65 10.43 -18.99
N TYR A 106 1.96 10.13 -20.25
CA TYR A 106 3.23 10.49 -20.89
C TYR A 106 3.14 11.75 -21.75
N SER A 107 1.94 12.28 -21.98
CA SER A 107 1.76 13.54 -22.68
C SER A 107 1.67 14.68 -21.65
N GLN A 108 2.59 15.65 -21.73
CA GLN A 108 2.57 16.82 -20.86
C GLN A 108 1.26 17.63 -21.00
N GLU A 109 0.71 17.67 -22.22
CA GLU A 109 -0.54 18.34 -22.52
C GLU A 109 -1.75 17.58 -21.95
N ASN A 110 -1.73 16.25 -21.99
CA ASN A 110 -2.91 15.42 -21.75
C ASN A 110 -2.97 14.79 -20.35
N ARG A 111 -1.85 14.79 -19.61
CA ARG A 111 -1.78 14.26 -18.24
C ARG A 111 -2.48 15.18 -17.22
N PRO A 112 -2.90 14.66 -16.05
CA PRO A 112 -3.43 15.50 -14.98
C PRO A 112 -2.38 16.47 -14.45
N THR A 113 -2.83 17.55 -13.81
CA THR A 113 -1.95 18.52 -13.15
C THR A 113 -2.20 18.51 -11.65
N PHE A 114 -1.11 18.38 -10.88
CA PHE A 114 -1.08 18.26 -9.43
C PHE A 114 -0.38 19.45 -8.77
N THR A 115 -0.39 20.63 -9.40
CA THR A 115 0.30 21.83 -8.90
C THR A 115 -0.09 22.11 -7.45
N SER A 116 -1.37 21.98 -7.12
CA SER A 116 -1.86 22.19 -5.76
C SER A 116 -1.31 21.19 -4.74
N LEU A 117 -1.22 19.90 -5.10
CA LEU A 117 -0.58 18.87 -4.26
C LEU A 117 0.93 19.12 -4.15
N GLN A 118 1.58 19.52 -5.23
CA GLN A 118 3.01 19.83 -5.28
C GLN A 118 3.34 21.00 -4.35
N GLU A 119 2.55 22.08 -4.40
CA GLU A 119 2.69 23.25 -3.53
C GLU A 119 2.44 22.89 -2.06
N LEU A 120 1.36 22.17 -1.74
CA LEU A 120 1.06 21.74 -0.38
C LEU A 120 2.21 20.89 0.20
N THR A 121 2.64 19.88 -0.55
CA THR A 121 3.68 18.96 -0.09
C THR A 121 5.05 19.62 -0.02
N GLY A 122 5.37 20.51 -0.96
CA GLY A 122 6.59 21.32 -0.94
C GLY A 122 6.63 22.29 0.24
N THR A 123 5.53 22.99 0.51
CA THR A 123 5.41 23.88 1.68
C THR A 123 5.55 23.10 2.99
N THR A 124 4.92 21.92 3.05
CA THR A 124 5.02 21.02 4.21
C THR A 124 6.45 20.48 4.40
N TYR A 125 7.15 20.21 3.31
CA TYR A 125 8.56 19.80 3.33
C TYR A 125 9.47 20.91 3.89
N GLU A 126 9.32 22.15 3.41
CA GLU A 126 10.09 23.28 3.92
C GLU A 126 9.73 23.64 5.37
N GLU A 127 8.46 23.53 5.75
CA GLU A 127 8.04 23.67 7.15
C GLU A 127 8.73 22.63 8.04
N SER A 128 8.75 21.36 7.59
CA SER A 128 9.37 20.28 8.37
C SER A 128 10.87 20.50 8.64
N LYS A 129 11.59 21.20 7.74
CA LYS A 129 13.02 21.52 7.94
C LYS A 129 13.27 22.43 9.15
N LYS A 130 12.25 23.17 9.61
CA LYS A 130 12.33 24.01 10.82
C LYS A 130 12.33 23.19 12.10
N HIS A 131 11.93 21.91 12.05
CA HIS A 131 11.85 21.03 13.20
C HIS A 131 13.03 20.06 13.20
N THR A 132 13.90 20.17 14.20
CA THR A 132 15.15 19.37 14.29
C THR A 132 14.92 17.85 14.24
N ARG A 133 13.75 17.36 14.68
CA ARG A 133 13.40 15.93 14.60
C ARG A 133 13.38 15.35 13.18
N PHE A 134 13.14 16.19 12.17
CA PHE A 134 13.18 15.76 10.77
C PHE A 134 14.55 15.96 10.11
N MET A 135 15.45 16.68 10.78
CA MET A 135 16.75 17.11 10.25
C MET A 135 17.87 16.29 10.91
N PRO A 136 18.32 15.18 10.30
CA PRO A 136 19.42 14.40 10.86
C PRO A 136 20.77 15.14 10.85
N SER A 137 20.87 16.18 10.03
CA SER A 137 22.00 17.11 9.94
C SER A 137 21.47 18.52 9.72
N ALA A 138 22.25 19.53 10.10
CA ALA A 138 21.88 20.95 9.95
C ALA A 138 21.67 21.37 8.48
N THR A 139 22.24 20.60 7.55
CA THR A 139 22.08 20.75 6.11
C THR A 139 21.57 19.43 5.53
N GLY A 140 20.62 19.48 4.59
CA GLY A 140 20.20 18.33 3.80
C GLY A 140 18.70 18.05 3.87
N ALA A 141 18.34 16.84 3.45
CA ALA A 141 16.96 16.42 3.27
C ALA A 141 16.19 16.27 4.59
N SER A 142 14.97 16.81 4.63
CA SER A 142 14.01 16.46 5.68
C SER A 142 13.56 14.99 5.54
N ARG A 143 13.35 14.35 6.69
CA ARG A 143 12.82 12.97 6.82
C ARG A 143 11.30 12.88 6.97
N ILE A 144 10.56 13.98 6.79
CA ILE A 144 9.09 13.97 6.88
C ILE A 144 8.47 12.91 5.96
N ILE A 145 7.44 12.20 6.43
CA ILE A 145 6.72 11.21 5.63
C ILE A 145 5.52 11.89 4.96
N GLN A 146 5.40 11.78 3.65
CA GLN A 146 4.30 12.32 2.86
C GLN A 146 3.84 11.24 1.88
N ILE A 147 2.70 10.62 2.18
CA ILE A 147 2.13 9.52 1.41
C ILE A 147 0.93 10.02 0.63
N ALA A 148 0.85 9.79 -0.68
CA ALA A 148 -0.35 10.05 -1.46
C ALA A 148 -1.17 8.76 -1.60
N GLU A 149 -2.47 8.81 -1.29
CA GLU A 149 -3.42 7.86 -1.85
C GLU A 149 -3.68 8.25 -3.31
N ASP A 150 -3.02 7.55 -4.21
CA ASP A 150 -3.27 7.71 -5.63
C ASP A 150 -3.32 6.36 -6.34
N LEU A 151 -4.54 5.87 -6.52
CA LEU A 151 -4.83 4.47 -6.82
C LEU A 151 -4.40 4.02 -8.22
N ARG A 152 -3.75 4.86 -9.05
CA ARG A 152 -3.16 4.49 -10.36
C ARG A 152 -1.96 5.33 -10.81
N GLU A 153 -1.44 6.20 -9.94
CA GLU A 153 -0.42 7.18 -10.34
C GLU A 153 0.85 7.13 -9.50
N SER A 154 1.01 6.10 -8.67
CA SER A 154 2.18 5.92 -7.81
C SER A 154 3.49 6.09 -8.55
N ALA A 155 3.57 5.52 -9.75
CA ALA A 155 4.75 5.66 -10.60
C ALA A 155 5.04 7.12 -10.99
N TYR A 156 4.02 7.93 -11.26
CA TYR A 156 4.18 9.35 -11.58
C TYR A 156 4.52 10.17 -10.33
N GLN A 157 3.76 10.02 -9.24
CA GLN A 157 3.96 10.82 -8.03
C GLN A 157 5.33 10.60 -7.39
N LEU A 158 5.88 9.39 -7.51
CA LEU A 158 7.18 9.02 -6.96
C LEU A 158 8.36 9.19 -7.93
N SER A 159 8.11 9.45 -9.21
CA SER A 159 9.20 9.59 -10.16
C SER A 159 9.81 11.00 -10.16
N PRO A 160 11.00 11.17 -10.77
CA PRO A 160 11.63 12.48 -10.94
C PRO A 160 10.81 13.48 -11.78
N VAL A 161 9.79 13.03 -12.54
CA VAL A 161 8.96 13.93 -13.36
C VAL A 161 7.87 14.64 -12.56
N SER A 162 7.61 14.23 -11.32
CA SER A 162 6.72 14.93 -10.40
C SER A 162 7.52 15.85 -9.48
N ALA A 163 7.16 17.13 -9.45
CA ALA A 163 7.77 18.13 -8.58
C ALA A 163 7.21 18.10 -7.14
N SER A 164 6.40 17.10 -6.79
CA SER A 164 5.81 17.01 -5.44
C SER A 164 6.85 16.58 -4.42
N ALA A 165 6.64 16.93 -3.15
CA ALA A 165 7.45 16.40 -2.05
C ALA A 165 6.88 15.12 -1.42
N VAL A 166 5.92 14.47 -2.10
CA VAL A 166 5.40 13.14 -1.73
C VAL A 166 6.53 12.11 -1.82
N ASN A 167 6.82 11.38 -0.75
CA ASN A 167 7.85 10.33 -0.73
C ASN A 167 7.32 8.92 -0.50
N GLY A 168 6.00 8.76 -0.40
CA GLY A 168 5.34 7.47 -0.48
C GLY A 168 4.06 7.52 -1.29
N ASN A 169 3.69 6.43 -1.94
CA ASN A 169 2.38 6.30 -2.58
C ASN A 169 1.72 5.00 -2.16
N TRP A 170 0.43 5.08 -1.84
CA TRP A 170 -0.39 3.93 -1.51
C TRP A 170 -0.81 3.21 -2.79
N GLU A 171 -0.17 2.08 -3.08
CA GLU A 171 -0.31 1.37 -4.35
C GLU A 171 -1.33 0.24 -4.25
N LYS A 172 -2.42 0.38 -5.01
CA LYS A 172 -3.58 -0.52 -4.92
C LYS A 172 -3.42 -1.83 -5.68
N HIS A 173 -2.60 -1.87 -6.73
CA HIS A 173 -2.60 -3.02 -7.65
C HIS A 173 -2.30 -4.35 -6.96
N LEU A 174 -1.36 -4.39 -6.00
CA LEU A 174 -1.09 -5.60 -5.24
C LEU A 174 -2.32 -6.06 -4.44
N ALA A 175 -3.05 -5.13 -3.82
CA ALA A 175 -4.27 -5.44 -3.08
C ALA A 175 -5.39 -5.93 -4.01
N ASP A 176 -5.57 -5.30 -5.18
CA ASP A 176 -6.58 -5.72 -6.16
C ASP A 176 -6.32 -7.15 -6.67
N ILE A 177 -5.06 -7.48 -7.00
CA ILE A 177 -4.68 -8.84 -7.38
C ILE A 177 -4.87 -9.81 -6.21
N SER A 178 -4.43 -9.44 -5.01
CA SER A 178 -4.57 -10.30 -3.82
C SER A 178 -6.03 -10.65 -3.55
N ARG A 179 -6.94 -9.67 -3.67
CA ARG A 179 -8.39 -9.88 -3.54
C ARG A 179 -8.92 -10.84 -4.59
N GLY A 180 -8.50 -10.68 -5.85
CA GLY A 180 -8.86 -11.60 -6.93
C GLY A 180 -8.38 -13.03 -6.65
N MET A 181 -7.14 -13.18 -6.16
CA MET A 181 -6.58 -14.48 -5.76
C MET A 181 -7.35 -15.10 -4.59
N ALA A 182 -7.73 -14.31 -3.59
CA ALA A 182 -8.50 -14.78 -2.44
C ALA A 182 -9.92 -15.23 -2.82
N LEU A 183 -10.58 -14.52 -3.74
CA LEU A 183 -11.90 -14.88 -4.27
C LEU A 183 -11.86 -16.16 -5.10
N ASN A 184 -10.89 -16.26 -6.00
CA ASN A 184 -10.82 -17.34 -7.00
C ASN A 184 -10.08 -18.58 -6.50
N GLY A 185 -9.29 -18.47 -5.44
CA GLY A 185 -8.46 -19.56 -4.92
C GLY A 185 -7.29 -19.93 -5.85
N SER A 186 -6.84 -19.01 -6.70
CA SER A 186 -5.76 -19.24 -7.68
C SER A 186 -4.71 -18.14 -7.64
N LEU A 187 -3.45 -18.48 -7.96
CA LEU A 187 -2.36 -17.52 -8.11
C LEU A 187 -2.53 -16.73 -9.41
N SER A 188 -2.44 -15.41 -9.34
CA SER A 188 -2.35 -14.57 -10.55
C SER A 188 -0.94 -14.61 -11.13
N ALA A 189 -0.83 -14.75 -12.46
CA ALA A 189 0.45 -14.64 -13.17
C ALA A 189 1.13 -13.27 -12.98
N ASP A 190 0.35 -12.25 -12.63
CA ASP A 190 0.84 -10.88 -12.44
C ASP A 190 1.28 -10.59 -11.00
N PHE A 191 1.02 -11.50 -10.05
CA PHE A 191 1.25 -11.26 -8.63
C PHE A 191 2.73 -11.00 -8.32
N GLY A 192 3.65 -11.80 -8.87
CA GLY A 192 5.09 -11.61 -8.67
C GLY A 192 5.59 -10.30 -9.28
N ARG A 193 5.14 -9.97 -10.49
CA ARG A 193 5.48 -8.70 -11.16
C ARG A 193 5.06 -7.48 -10.33
N GLU A 194 3.83 -7.45 -9.81
CA GLU A 194 3.36 -6.35 -8.96
C GLU A 194 4.07 -6.32 -7.60
N LEU A 195 4.29 -7.48 -6.96
CA LEU A 195 4.98 -7.60 -5.67
C LEU A 195 6.40 -7.01 -5.71
N LEU A 196 7.04 -7.07 -6.88
CA LEU A 196 8.40 -6.56 -7.09
C LEU A 196 8.45 -5.17 -7.75
N LEU A 197 7.29 -4.58 -8.09
CA LEU A 197 7.18 -3.34 -8.86
C LEU A 197 7.94 -3.41 -10.19
N ALA A 198 7.88 -4.58 -10.83
CA ALA A 198 8.64 -4.92 -12.04
C ALA A 198 7.80 -4.71 -13.32
N ASP A 199 6.77 -3.87 -13.26
CA ASP A 199 5.94 -3.54 -14.41
C ASP A 199 6.32 -2.21 -15.07
N GLU A 200 5.88 -2.03 -16.32
CA GLU A 200 6.27 -0.90 -17.16
C GLU A 200 5.81 0.46 -16.63
N ARG A 201 4.80 0.55 -15.75
CA ARG A 201 4.32 1.84 -15.21
C ARG A 201 5.47 2.57 -14.52
N PHE A 202 6.24 1.84 -13.71
CA PHE A 202 7.35 2.42 -12.98
C PHE A 202 8.59 2.62 -13.87
N ASP A 203 8.84 1.75 -14.85
CA ASP A 203 9.96 1.92 -15.78
C ASP A 203 9.80 3.18 -16.65
N ARG A 204 8.63 3.33 -17.27
CA ARG A 204 8.35 4.44 -18.21
C ARG A 204 8.33 5.80 -17.53
N GLN A 205 8.01 5.85 -16.24
CA GLN A 205 8.08 7.08 -15.45
C GLN A 205 9.50 7.42 -14.97
N GLY A 206 10.48 6.53 -15.16
CA GLY A 206 11.84 6.71 -14.64
C GLY A 206 11.90 6.61 -13.12
N TYR A 207 10.99 5.85 -12.49
CA TYR A 207 11.03 5.60 -11.06
C TYR A 207 12.28 4.79 -10.69
N VAL A 208 13.05 5.29 -9.72
CA VAL A 208 14.30 4.65 -9.26
C VAL A 208 14.38 4.48 -7.74
N GLY A 209 13.29 4.78 -7.01
CA GLY A 209 13.25 4.67 -5.54
C GLY A 209 13.70 5.93 -4.78
N THR A 210 14.12 6.97 -5.50
CA THR A 210 14.49 8.29 -4.96
C THR A 210 14.08 9.37 -5.94
N LYS A 211 13.90 10.61 -5.45
CA LYS A 211 13.71 11.79 -6.31
C LYS A 211 14.32 13.05 -5.70
N ASN A 212 14.39 14.12 -6.49
CA ASN A 212 14.89 15.42 -6.06
C ASN A 212 13.74 16.36 -5.69
N VAL A 213 13.84 17.05 -4.56
CA VAL A 213 12.90 18.08 -4.12
C VAL A 213 13.71 19.25 -3.58
N GLY A 214 13.64 20.40 -4.26
CA GLY A 214 14.35 21.60 -3.83
C GLY A 214 15.88 21.44 -3.71
N GLY A 215 16.48 20.58 -4.54
CA GLY A 215 17.91 20.25 -4.48
C GLY A 215 18.25 19.07 -3.57
N ASP A 216 17.35 18.65 -2.68
CA ASP A 216 17.55 17.50 -1.80
C ASP A 216 17.16 16.19 -2.47
N THR A 217 18.00 15.15 -2.36
CA THR A 217 17.63 13.78 -2.73
C THR A 217 16.88 13.13 -1.58
N ILE A 218 15.62 12.76 -1.83
CA ILE A 218 14.76 12.08 -0.86
C ILE A 218 14.37 10.68 -1.32
N PRO A 219 14.05 9.75 -0.39
CA PRO A 219 13.42 8.48 -0.75
C PRO A 219 12.11 8.72 -1.51
N ALA A 220 11.74 7.80 -2.40
CA ALA A 220 10.43 7.77 -3.03
C ALA A 220 10.01 6.30 -3.09
N LEU A 221 9.20 5.85 -2.13
CA LEU A 221 8.97 4.42 -1.91
C LEU A 221 7.48 4.08 -2.03
N VAL A 222 7.18 3.00 -2.75
CA VAL A 222 5.82 2.52 -2.85
C VAL A 222 5.40 1.87 -1.53
N VAL A 223 4.24 2.25 -1.01
CA VAL A 223 3.57 1.60 0.11
C VAL A 223 2.70 0.48 -0.46
N GLN A 224 3.13 -0.77 -0.27
CA GLN A 224 2.42 -1.95 -0.73
C GLN A 224 1.56 -2.52 0.39
N PHE A 225 0.37 -2.99 0.03
CA PHE A 225 -0.58 -3.61 0.95
C PHE A 225 -1.39 -4.68 0.22
N ILE A 226 -2.00 -5.56 1.00
CA ILE A 226 -2.95 -6.58 0.52
C ILE A 226 -4.35 -6.41 1.10
N GLU A 227 -4.47 -5.68 2.22
CA GLU A 227 -5.73 -5.26 2.81
C GLU A 227 -5.68 -3.78 3.18
N SER A 228 -6.84 -3.15 3.11
CA SER A 228 -7.06 -1.80 3.61
C SER A 228 -8.47 -1.68 4.20
N HIS A 229 -8.75 -0.53 4.81
CA HIS A 229 -10.06 -0.21 5.35
C HIS A 229 -11.14 0.01 4.28
N ASP A 230 -10.75 0.12 3.00
CA ASP A 230 -11.66 0.36 1.87
C ASP A 230 -12.29 -0.91 1.29
N GLU A 231 -11.84 -2.10 1.71
CA GLU A 231 -12.31 -3.38 1.19
C GLU A 231 -12.72 -4.38 2.27
N ASN A 232 -13.38 -5.45 1.81
CA ASN A 232 -13.51 -6.69 2.59
C ASN A 232 -12.12 -7.19 3.00
N ARG A 233 -12.02 -7.75 4.21
CA ARG A 233 -10.85 -8.52 4.64
C ARG A 233 -10.54 -9.63 3.64
N LEU A 234 -9.26 -9.95 3.47
CA LEU A 234 -8.87 -11.00 2.52
C LEU A 234 -9.47 -12.35 2.93
N PHE A 235 -9.53 -12.62 4.24
CA PHE A 235 -10.11 -13.85 4.75
C PHE A 235 -11.63 -13.92 4.53
N TYR A 236 -12.34 -12.80 4.62
CA TYR A 236 -13.77 -12.74 4.30
C TYR A 236 -14.02 -13.19 2.85
N LEU A 237 -13.17 -12.76 1.91
CA LEU A 237 -13.27 -13.15 0.50
C LEU A 237 -13.03 -14.66 0.29
N MET A 238 -12.07 -15.24 1.02
CA MET A 238 -11.78 -16.68 0.95
C MET A 238 -12.94 -17.56 1.48
N GLN A 239 -13.80 -17.00 2.33
CA GLN A 239 -14.96 -17.70 2.87
C GLN A 239 -16.16 -17.69 1.92
N GLN A 240 -16.06 -16.98 0.78
CA GLN A 240 -17.11 -16.89 -0.25
C GLN A 240 -18.50 -16.58 0.34
N ARG A 241 -18.54 -15.71 1.35
CA ARG A 241 -19.79 -15.27 1.97
C ARG A 241 -20.59 -14.39 1.00
N GLU A 242 -21.90 -14.33 1.20
CA GLU A 242 -22.76 -13.37 0.50
C GLU A 242 -22.28 -11.92 0.72
N ASP A 243 -22.63 -11.02 -0.20
CA ASP A 243 -22.30 -9.61 -0.07
C ASP A 243 -22.82 -9.05 1.25
N CYS A 244 -21.91 -8.42 2.00
CA CYS A 244 -22.23 -7.86 3.29
C CYS A 244 -23.28 -6.75 3.12
N GLN A 245 -24.46 -6.91 3.73
CA GLN A 245 -25.54 -5.91 3.68
C GLN A 245 -25.55 -4.98 4.92
N ASP A 246 -24.69 -5.23 5.91
CA ASP A 246 -24.59 -4.45 7.15
C ASP A 246 -23.11 -4.19 7.53
N SER A 247 -22.81 -3.78 8.76
CA SER A 247 -21.48 -3.46 9.28
C SER A 247 -20.44 -4.59 9.18
N GLY A 248 -20.85 -5.82 8.86
CA GLY A 248 -19.97 -6.98 8.69
C GLY A 248 -19.39 -7.53 9.99
N TYR A 249 -19.77 -6.96 11.13
CA TYR A 249 -19.42 -7.47 12.45
C TYR A 249 -20.30 -8.67 12.80
N GLU A 250 -19.91 -9.84 12.30
CA GLU A 250 -20.60 -11.09 12.55
C GLU A 250 -19.71 -12.05 13.36
N TYR A 251 -20.02 -12.20 14.65
CA TYR A 251 -19.33 -13.12 15.56
C TYR A 251 -19.56 -14.61 15.23
N ARG A 252 -20.44 -14.92 14.27
CA ARG A 252 -20.96 -16.29 14.05
C ARG A 252 -19.94 -17.28 13.49
N ASN A 253 -18.77 -16.82 13.03
CA ASN A 253 -17.93 -17.65 12.16
C ASN A 253 -16.49 -17.86 12.64
N GLY A 254 -16.08 -17.25 13.75
CA GLY A 254 -14.81 -17.51 14.46
C GLY A 254 -13.58 -17.72 13.57
N LEU A 255 -12.57 -18.43 14.09
CA LEU A 255 -11.51 -19.05 13.29
C LEU A 255 -11.56 -20.59 13.34
N ASP A 256 -12.34 -21.17 14.25
CA ASP A 256 -12.39 -22.62 14.47
C ASP A 256 -12.93 -23.35 13.25
N GLY A 257 -12.19 -24.35 12.76
CA GLY A 257 -12.53 -25.11 11.55
C GLY A 257 -12.45 -24.31 10.24
N GLN A 258 -12.00 -23.05 10.28
CA GLN A 258 -11.87 -22.19 9.10
C GLN A 258 -10.43 -22.18 8.56
N PRO A 259 -10.21 -22.13 7.23
CA PRO A 259 -8.88 -22.29 6.64
C PRO A 259 -8.04 -21.00 6.64
N TRP A 260 -7.93 -20.31 7.78
CA TRP A 260 -7.22 -19.03 7.92
C TRP A 260 -5.73 -19.13 7.55
N TRP A 261 -5.12 -20.31 7.64
CA TRP A 261 -3.73 -20.55 7.24
C TRP A 261 -3.47 -20.31 5.75
N ARG A 262 -4.51 -20.25 4.90
CA ARG A 262 -4.42 -19.82 3.50
C ARG A 262 -3.89 -18.39 3.34
N LEU A 263 -3.88 -17.59 4.41
CA LEU A 263 -3.32 -16.22 4.45
C LEU A 263 -1.80 -16.19 4.62
N GLN A 264 -1.17 -17.26 5.12
CA GLN A 264 0.28 -17.29 5.38
C GLN A 264 1.15 -16.96 4.16
N PRO A 265 0.93 -17.48 2.92
CA PRO A 265 1.76 -17.12 1.78
C PRO A 265 1.59 -15.63 1.39
N TYR A 266 0.42 -15.03 1.63
CA TYR A 266 0.23 -13.59 1.44
C TYR A 266 1.01 -12.76 2.48
N ALA A 267 1.06 -13.21 3.73
CA ALA A 267 1.86 -12.58 4.77
C ALA A 267 3.36 -12.61 4.43
N ILE A 268 3.86 -13.78 3.99
CA ILE A 268 5.24 -13.94 3.53
C ILE A 268 5.51 -13.00 2.36
N ALA A 269 4.66 -13.03 1.32
CA ALA A 269 4.77 -12.15 0.16
C ALA A 269 4.87 -10.67 0.55
N LEU A 270 3.90 -10.17 1.33
CA LEU A 270 3.87 -8.77 1.74
C LEU A 270 5.15 -8.36 2.48
N LEU A 271 5.62 -9.15 3.44
CA LEU A 271 6.79 -8.77 4.24
C LEU A 271 8.12 -8.97 3.51
N THR A 272 8.11 -9.60 2.34
CA THR A 272 9.28 -9.80 1.48
C THR A 272 9.20 -9.05 0.14
N CYS A 273 8.17 -8.22 -0.06
CA CYS A 273 7.96 -7.36 -1.23
C CYS A 273 8.97 -6.20 -1.34
N VAL A 274 9.02 -5.57 -2.52
CA VAL A 274 9.75 -4.30 -2.75
C VAL A 274 8.94 -3.13 -2.17
N GLY A 275 9.59 -2.10 -1.64
CA GLY A 275 8.90 -0.93 -1.07
C GLY A 275 8.59 -1.08 0.42
N ILE A 276 7.50 -0.46 0.88
CA ILE A 276 7.10 -0.39 2.29
C ILE A 276 5.84 -1.23 2.48
N PRO A 277 5.91 -2.38 3.18
CA PRO A 277 4.71 -3.14 3.51
C PRO A 277 3.88 -2.39 4.56
N MET A 278 2.61 -2.20 4.28
CA MET A 278 1.61 -1.73 5.23
C MET A 278 0.75 -2.90 5.69
N LEU A 279 0.60 -3.03 7.00
CA LEU A 279 -0.28 -3.99 7.65
C LEU A 279 -1.53 -3.24 8.14
N TRP A 280 -2.72 -3.69 7.74
CA TRP A 280 -3.96 -3.18 8.32
C TRP A 280 -4.29 -3.96 9.60
N ALA A 281 -4.58 -3.23 10.69
CA ALA A 281 -4.83 -3.83 11.99
C ALA A 281 -5.89 -4.94 11.90
N GLY A 282 -5.58 -6.14 12.40
CA GLY A 282 -6.45 -7.32 12.32
C GLY A 282 -6.04 -8.35 11.27
N GLN A 283 -5.31 -7.94 10.23
CA GLN A 283 -4.78 -8.84 9.21
C GLN A 283 -3.83 -9.89 9.84
N GLU A 284 -3.14 -9.52 10.91
CA GLU A 284 -2.20 -10.38 11.62
C GLU A 284 -2.83 -11.48 12.49
N PHE A 285 -4.16 -11.49 12.63
CA PHE A 285 -4.89 -12.55 13.33
C PHE A 285 -6.15 -12.99 12.55
N ALA A 286 -6.10 -12.88 11.21
CA ALA A 286 -7.18 -13.32 10.32
C ALA A 286 -8.54 -12.66 10.62
N GLU A 287 -8.54 -11.35 10.86
CA GLU A 287 -9.78 -10.59 10.90
C GLU A 287 -10.63 -10.88 9.65
N ASN A 288 -11.93 -11.10 9.85
CA ASN A 288 -12.82 -11.66 8.84
C ASN A 288 -14.09 -10.83 8.66
N THR A 289 -14.04 -9.54 8.99
CA THR A 289 -15.14 -8.60 8.75
C THR A 289 -15.33 -8.32 7.25
N GLY A 290 -16.59 -8.37 6.81
CA GLY A 290 -17.01 -7.84 5.52
C GLY A 290 -17.20 -6.32 5.54
N LEU A 291 -17.37 -5.75 4.35
CA LEU A 291 -17.60 -4.35 4.10
C LEU A 291 -18.77 -4.21 3.14
N ALA A 292 -19.80 -3.48 3.57
CA ALA A 292 -20.97 -3.24 2.72
C ALA A 292 -20.61 -2.56 1.40
N THR A 293 -21.35 -2.90 0.35
CA THR A 293 -21.16 -2.38 -1.02
C THR A 293 -21.44 -0.88 -1.10
N GLY A 294 -22.24 -0.32 -0.19
CA GLY A 294 -22.52 1.11 -0.11
C GLY A 294 -23.35 1.52 1.11
N GLY A 295 -23.78 2.77 1.11
CA GLY A 295 -24.69 3.32 2.12
C GLY A 295 -24.10 3.50 3.52
N GLN A 296 -24.97 3.75 4.50
CA GLN A 296 -24.55 4.05 5.88
C GLN A 296 -23.87 2.86 6.56
N ALA A 297 -24.19 1.62 6.21
CA ALA A 297 -23.52 0.44 6.72
C ALA A 297 -22.02 0.42 6.35
N ARG A 298 -21.68 0.87 5.13
CA ARG A 298 -20.28 1.02 4.69
C ARG A 298 -19.56 2.15 5.43
N VAL A 299 -20.21 3.29 5.64
CA VAL A 299 -19.54 4.49 6.18
C VAL A 299 -19.50 4.51 7.72
N ARG A 300 -20.59 4.09 8.38
CA ARG A 300 -20.80 4.19 9.84
C ARG A 300 -20.85 2.84 10.55
N GLY A 301 -20.74 1.74 9.82
CA GLY A 301 -20.73 0.40 10.39
C GLY A 301 -19.56 0.23 11.37
N LEU A 302 -19.86 -0.28 12.57
CA LEU A 302 -18.84 -0.62 13.56
C LEU A 302 -18.06 -1.84 13.09
N ARG A 303 -16.73 -1.74 13.15
CA ARG A 303 -15.80 -2.85 12.82
C ARG A 303 -14.75 -3.01 13.91
N PRO A 304 -15.14 -3.33 15.16
CA PRO A 304 -14.16 -3.60 16.20
C PRO A 304 -13.41 -4.89 15.87
N LEU A 305 -12.15 -4.94 16.30
CA LEU A 305 -11.29 -6.11 16.10
C LEU A 305 -11.73 -7.27 16.98
N HIS A 306 -11.75 -8.48 16.41
CA HIS A 306 -11.96 -9.73 17.15
C HIS A 306 -10.68 -10.11 17.91
N TRP A 307 -10.46 -9.49 19.07
CA TRP A 307 -9.27 -9.73 19.90
C TRP A 307 -9.13 -11.16 20.40
N ASP A 308 -10.20 -11.93 20.43
CA ASP A 308 -10.18 -13.37 20.72
C ASP A 308 -9.37 -14.14 19.66
N TYR A 309 -9.39 -13.72 18.39
CA TYR A 309 -8.62 -14.34 17.31
C TYR A 309 -7.11 -14.21 17.50
N PHE A 310 -6.67 -13.16 18.20
CA PHE A 310 -5.26 -12.92 18.50
C PHE A 310 -4.60 -14.06 19.29
N TYR A 311 -5.39 -14.76 20.12
CA TYR A 311 -4.92 -15.80 21.01
C TYR A 311 -5.10 -17.22 20.44
N ASN A 312 -5.70 -17.36 19.25
CA ASN A 312 -5.94 -18.66 18.67
C ASN A 312 -4.62 -19.36 18.32
N VAL A 313 -4.47 -20.57 18.87
CA VAL A 313 -3.34 -21.47 18.62
C VAL A 313 -3.69 -22.41 17.49
N ALA A 314 -2.70 -22.74 16.66
CA ALA A 314 -2.88 -23.51 15.46
C ALA A 314 -3.35 -24.95 15.77
N GLU A 315 -4.53 -25.32 15.27
CA GLU A 315 -4.87 -26.70 15.01
C GLU A 315 -5.28 -26.82 13.53
N THR A 316 -4.54 -27.59 12.75
CA THR A 316 -5.00 -27.99 11.42
C THR A 316 -5.02 -29.51 11.29
N GLN A 317 -6.13 -29.99 10.76
CA GLN A 317 -6.17 -31.29 10.10
C GLN A 317 -5.51 -31.12 8.72
N GLY A 318 -4.38 -31.79 8.47
CA GLY A 318 -3.78 -31.83 7.12
C GLY A 318 -2.26 -31.70 7.00
N GLY A 319 -1.51 -31.54 8.08
CA GLY A 319 -0.04 -31.77 8.10
C GLY A 319 0.85 -30.67 7.47
N GLY A 320 0.33 -29.48 7.18
CA GLY A 320 1.14 -28.32 6.74
C GLY A 320 1.81 -27.59 7.91
N THR A 321 2.88 -26.82 7.64
CA THR A 321 3.46 -25.90 8.63
C THR A 321 2.51 -24.73 8.85
N VAL A 322 1.90 -24.68 10.03
CA VAL A 322 0.97 -23.62 10.40
C VAL A 322 1.51 -22.89 11.62
N LEU A 323 1.84 -21.62 11.42
CA LEU A 323 2.15 -20.69 12.50
C LEU A 323 0.92 -19.84 12.77
N PRO A 324 0.59 -19.54 14.05
CA PRO A 324 -0.33 -18.45 14.34
C PRO A 324 0.10 -17.19 13.57
N LEU A 325 -0.80 -16.53 12.86
CA LEU A 325 -0.45 -15.43 11.95
C LEU A 325 0.32 -14.32 12.68
N VAL A 326 -0.05 -14.00 13.92
CA VAL A 326 0.66 -13.02 14.75
C VAL A 326 2.13 -13.38 14.90
N THR A 327 2.42 -14.66 15.15
CA THR A 327 3.78 -15.20 15.25
C THR A 327 4.51 -15.12 13.92
N LEU A 328 3.84 -15.49 12.81
CA LEU A 328 4.41 -15.39 11.47
C LEU A 328 4.78 -13.94 11.11
N TYR A 329 3.86 -12.99 11.27
CA TYR A 329 4.12 -11.57 11.01
C TYR A 329 5.27 -11.01 11.85
N ARG A 330 5.35 -11.39 13.14
CA ARG A 330 6.48 -10.98 14.01
C ARG A 330 7.82 -11.51 13.50
N LYS A 331 7.89 -12.79 13.15
CA LYS A 331 9.10 -13.42 12.58
C LYS A 331 9.49 -12.76 11.26
N LEU A 332 8.54 -12.59 10.34
CA LEU A 332 8.77 -11.94 9.05
C LEU A 332 9.22 -10.47 9.20
N ALA A 333 8.63 -9.71 10.12
CA ALA A 333 9.06 -8.34 10.40
C ALA A 333 10.48 -8.28 10.97
N ALA A 334 10.86 -9.24 11.83
CA ALA A 334 12.23 -9.36 12.33
C ALA A 334 13.21 -9.70 11.20
N LEU A 335 12.85 -10.65 10.32
CA LEU A 335 13.66 -11.02 9.15
C LEU A 335 13.84 -9.84 8.19
N ARG A 336 12.77 -9.09 7.86
CA ARG A 336 12.85 -7.90 7.00
C ARG A 336 13.77 -6.82 7.57
N LYS A 337 13.80 -6.66 8.90
CA LYS A 337 14.73 -5.74 9.58
C LYS A 337 16.18 -6.24 9.52
N LYS A 338 16.38 -7.54 9.77
CA LYS A 338 17.69 -8.20 9.86
C LYS A 338 18.40 -8.31 8.51
N HIS A 339 17.65 -8.49 7.41
CA HIS A 339 18.19 -8.76 6.08
C HIS A 339 18.03 -7.56 5.14
N PRO A 340 19.09 -6.77 4.88
CA PRO A 340 19.06 -5.65 3.93
C PRO A 340 18.51 -6.01 2.55
N ALA A 341 18.73 -7.23 2.05
CA ALA A 341 18.19 -7.68 0.76
C ALA A 341 16.65 -7.52 0.68
N LEU A 342 15.92 -7.77 1.78
CA LEU A 342 14.46 -7.62 1.81
C LEU A 342 14.01 -6.14 1.77
N ARG A 343 14.89 -5.19 2.05
CA ARG A 343 14.64 -3.74 2.00
C ARG A 343 15.34 -3.05 0.82
N ALA A 344 15.97 -3.82 -0.05
CA ALA A 344 16.68 -3.33 -1.23
C ALA A 344 15.70 -2.71 -2.25
N PRO A 345 16.14 -1.76 -3.09
CA PRO A 345 15.30 -1.14 -4.11
C PRO A 345 14.85 -2.14 -5.19
N ARG A 346 13.91 -1.73 -6.06
CA ARG A 346 13.33 -2.62 -7.08
C ARG A 346 14.37 -3.24 -8.02
N GLY A 347 15.44 -2.50 -8.34
CA GLY A 347 16.52 -2.97 -9.21
C GLY A 347 17.27 -4.17 -8.64
N ASN A 348 17.04 -4.47 -7.36
CA ASN A 348 17.58 -5.60 -6.65
C ASN A 348 16.54 -6.70 -6.39
N ALA A 349 15.60 -6.86 -7.32
CA ALA A 349 14.58 -7.89 -7.26
C ALA A 349 14.39 -8.53 -8.65
N LYS A 350 14.02 -9.81 -8.68
CA LYS A 350 13.70 -10.52 -9.91
C LYS A 350 12.74 -11.68 -9.64
N GLU A 351 11.70 -11.80 -10.46
CA GLU A 351 10.88 -13.01 -10.52
C GLU A 351 11.70 -14.12 -11.21
N GLU A 352 11.77 -15.28 -10.57
CA GLU A 352 12.57 -16.42 -11.04
C GLU A 352 11.71 -17.54 -11.63
N TYR A 353 10.54 -17.79 -11.05
CA TYR A 353 9.62 -18.81 -11.51
C TYR A 353 8.19 -18.49 -11.04
N CYS A 354 7.21 -18.65 -11.92
CA CYS A 354 5.79 -18.49 -11.59
C CYS A 354 5.01 -19.60 -12.30
N ASN A 355 4.23 -20.37 -11.55
CA ASN A 355 3.30 -21.35 -12.09
C ASN A 355 1.92 -21.16 -11.44
N PRO A 356 1.03 -20.40 -12.10
CA PRO A 356 -0.35 -20.19 -11.65
C PRO A 356 -1.15 -21.48 -11.42
N ASP A 357 -0.95 -22.50 -12.26
CA ASP A 357 -1.70 -23.76 -12.21
C ASP A 357 -1.36 -24.57 -10.95
N GLU A 358 -0.10 -24.55 -10.52
CA GLU A 358 0.36 -25.17 -9.27
C GLU A 358 0.29 -24.23 -8.06
N GLY A 359 -0.03 -22.96 -8.29
CA GLY A 359 -0.12 -21.94 -7.25
C GLY A 359 1.24 -21.61 -6.61
N VAL A 360 2.34 -21.62 -7.37
CA VAL A 360 3.69 -21.40 -6.85
C VAL A 360 4.38 -20.19 -7.48
N LEU A 361 5.11 -19.45 -6.65
CA LEU A 361 5.89 -18.27 -7.04
C LEU A 361 7.27 -18.30 -6.38
N VAL A 362 8.31 -18.02 -7.16
CA VAL A 362 9.69 -17.87 -6.69
C VAL A 362 10.23 -16.55 -7.20
N TYR A 363 10.85 -15.80 -6.29
CA TYR A 363 11.57 -14.60 -6.64
C TYR A 363 12.78 -14.41 -5.76
N ARG A 364 13.69 -13.55 -6.20
CA ARG A 364 14.91 -13.22 -5.49
C ARG A 364 15.00 -11.74 -5.16
N ARG A 365 15.71 -11.47 -4.07
CA ARG A 365 16.07 -10.15 -3.56
C ARG A 365 17.55 -10.15 -3.20
N TRP A 366 18.26 -9.05 -3.44
CA TRP A 366 19.67 -8.97 -3.06
C TRP A 366 20.09 -7.59 -2.57
N GLN A 367 21.13 -7.54 -1.76
CA GLN A 367 21.83 -6.30 -1.42
C GLN A 367 23.29 -6.65 -1.18
N ASP A 368 24.18 -6.00 -1.93
CA ASP A 368 25.61 -6.31 -1.94
C ASP A 368 25.88 -7.81 -2.18
N LYS A 369 26.36 -8.54 -1.18
CA LYS A 369 26.61 -10.00 -1.25
C LYS A 369 25.49 -10.85 -0.66
N GLU A 370 24.50 -10.25 0.01
CA GLU A 370 23.38 -10.98 0.57
C GLU A 370 22.35 -11.25 -0.53
N VAL A 371 22.06 -12.53 -0.75
CA VAL A 371 21.02 -13.00 -1.69
C VAL A 371 19.98 -13.77 -0.89
N ILE A 372 18.72 -13.41 -1.11
CA ILE A 372 17.55 -14.09 -0.57
C ILE A 372 16.68 -14.58 -1.72
N ILE A 373 16.24 -15.82 -1.64
CA ILE A 373 15.24 -16.41 -2.54
C ILE A 373 14.01 -16.75 -1.73
N VAL A 374 12.86 -16.21 -2.12
CA VAL A 374 11.58 -16.46 -1.50
C VAL A 374 10.80 -17.40 -2.40
N THR A 375 10.27 -18.47 -1.82
CA THR A 375 9.34 -19.39 -2.48
C THR A 375 8.00 -19.31 -1.77
N LEU A 376 6.91 -19.35 -2.53
CA LEU A 376 5.54 -19.27 -2.05
C LEU A 376 4.73 -20.39 -2.69
N ASN A 377 3.89 -21.03 -1.90
CA ASN A 377 2.93 -22.03 -2.33
C ASN A 377 1.55 -21.67 -1.78
N PHE A 378 0.66 -21.27 -2.68
CA PHE A 378 -0.74 -20.92 -2.41
C PHE A 378 -1.68 -22.13 -2.50
N SER A 379 -1.19 -23.29 -2.92
CA SER A 379 -2.00 -24.50 -3.08
C SER A 379 -2.22 -25.24 -1.74
N PRO A 380 -3.28 -26.05 -1.63
CA PRO A 380 -3.54 -26.87 -0.45
C PRO A 380 -2.61 -28.09 -0.31
N HIS A 381 -1.69 -28.30 -1.26
CA HIS A 381 -0.79 -29.44 -1.28
C HIS A 381 0.68 -28.98 -1.25
N GLN A 382 1.57 -29.82 -0.72
CA GLN A 382 2.99 -29.57 -0.87
C GLN A 382 3.36 -29.61 -2.35
N GLN A 383 4.15 -28.64 -2.81
CA GLN A 383 4.63 -28.57 -4.18
C GLN A 383 6.14 -28.80 -4.23
N HIS A 384 6.63 -29.41 -5.32
CA HIS A 384 8.06 -29.43 -5.63
C HIS A 384 8.35 -28.33 -6.64
N VAL A 385 9.09 -27.32 -6.21
CA VAL A 385 9.28 -26.09 -6.99
C VAL A 385 10.72 -26.02 -7.48
N PRO A 386 10.98 -25.70 -8.77
CA PRO A 386 12.33 -25.49 -9.27
C PRO A 386 12.87 -24.15 -8.76
N VAL A 387 13.92 -24.18 -7.93
CA VAL A 387 14.53 -22.99 -7.34
C VAL A 387 15.91 -22.75 -7.98
N PRO A 388 16.09 -21.66 -8.76
CA PRO A 388 17.39 -21.31 -9.32
C PRO A 388 18.24 -20.59 -8.26
N PHE A 389 19.03 -21.33 -7.49
CA PHE A 389 19.86 -20.77 -6.43
C PHE A 389 21.00 -19.87 -6.94
N GLY A 390 21.55 -20.14 -8.13
CA GLY A 390 22.57 -19.30 -8.77
C GLY A 390 23.96 -19.34 -8.13
N HIS A 391 24.12 -19.98 -6.97
CA HIS A 391 25.40 -20.17 -6.29
C HIS A 391 25.47 -21.53 -5.59
N THR A 392 26.66 -22.13 -5.61
CA THR A 392 26.97 -23.33 -4.85
C THR A 392 27.09 -23.05 -3.35
N GLY A 393 26.93 -24.11 -2.56
CA GLY A 393 27.02 -24.08 -1.10
C GLY A 393 25.67 -24.34 -0.43
N ASN A 394 25.62 -24.11 0.88
CA ASN A 394 24.43 -24.34 1.68
C ASN A 394 23.56 -23.08 1.75
N TRP A 395 22.26 -23.27 1.63
CA TRP A 395 21.24 -22.25 1.75
C TRP A 395 20.33 -22.59 2.92
N LEU A 396 20.27 -21.68 3.88
CA LEU A 396 19.45 -21.81 5.08
C LEU A 396 18.06 -21.21 4.83
N ASP A 397 17.01 -21.93 5.18
CA ASP A 397 15.67 -21.35 5.28
C ASP A 397 15.59 -20.52 6.58
N VAL A 398 15.74 -19.20 6.43
CA VAL A 398 15.80 -18.27 7.59
C VAL A 398 14.45 -18.10 8.27
N LEU A 399 13.34 -18.47 7.64
CA LEU A 399 12.04 -18.50 8.31
C LEU A 399 11.89 -19.77 9.15
N ASP A 400 12.24 -20.92 8.58
CA ASP A 400 12.22 -22.21 9.27
C ASP A 400 13.12 -22.23 10.51
N ALA A 401 14.29 -21.59 10.42
CA ALA A 401 15.23 -21.44 11.53
C ALA A 401 14.69 -20.67 12.74
N GLU A 402 13.58 -19.96 12.59
CA GLU A 402 12.94 -19.27 13.71
C GLU A 402 12.06 -20.20 14.55
N TYR A 403 11.78 -21.44 14.13
CA TYR A 403 10.91 -22.36 14.88
C TYR A 403 11.29 -23.85 14.80
N ASN A 404 12.25 -24.25 13.96
CA ASN A 404 12.77 -25.63 13.88
C ASN A 404 14.25 -25.69 14.27
N ASN A 405 14.65 -26.81 14.89
CA ASN A 405 16.04 -27.10 15.24
C ASN A 405 16.32 -28.62 15.07
N PRO A 406 17.16 -29.05 14.11
CA PRO A 406 17.90 -28.22 13.16
C PRO A 406 16.95 -27.55 12.14
N PRO A 407 17.33 -26.38 11.59
CA PRO A 407 16.57 -25.72 10.54
C PRO A 407 16.69 -26.45 9.20
N PHE A 408 15.74 -26.20 8.30
CA PHE A 408 15.83 -26.66 6.92
C PHE A 408 16.99 -25.98 6.17
N GLU A 409 17.85 -26.79 5.55
CA GLU A 409 18.94 -26.34 4.70
C GLU A 409 18.89 -27.06 3.34
N GLN A 410 19.30 -26.35 2.28
CA GLN A 410 19.44 -26.87 0.94
C GLN A 410 20.89 -26.72 0.46
N SER A 411 21.56 -27.84 0.22
CA SER A 411 22.88 -27.85 -0.44
C SER A 411 22.72 -27.76 -1.95
N VAL A 412 23.53 -26.91 -2.58
CA VAL A 412 23.54 -26.65 -4.03
C VAL A 412 24.93 -26.99 -4.57
N ALA A 413 24.98 -28.00 -5.43
CA ALA A 413 26.22 -28.46 -6.06
C ALA A 413 26.49 -27.81 -7.42
N ASP A 414 25.44 -27.55 -8.21
CA ASP A 414 25.50 -26.89 -9.51
C ASP A 414 24.71 -25.57 -9.46
N PRO A 415 25.36 -24.41 -9.67
CA PRO A 415 24.69 -23.12 -9.61
C PRO A 415 23.84 -22.81 -10.85
N GLN A 416 24.02 -23.55 -11.96
CA GLN A 416 23.33 -23.30 -13.23
C GLN A 416 22.01 -24.08 -13.36
N SER A 417 21.86 -25.17 -12.60
CA SER A 417 20.67 -26.01 -12.62
C SER A 417 19.71 -25.64 -11.47
N PRO A 418 18.40 -25.47 -11.71
CA PRO A 418 17.42 -25.37 -10.64
C PRO A 418 17.42 -26.62 -9.77
N VAL A 419 17.25 -26.43 -8.47
CA VAL A 419 17.05 -27.52 -7.51
C VAL A 419 15.57 -27.62 -7.18
N TRP A 420 15.02 -28.83 -7.23
CA TRP A 420 13.61 -29.09 -6.86
C TRP A 420 13.47 -29.14 -5.35
N VAL A 421 12.71 -28.21 -4.78
CA VAL A 421 12.56 -28.06 -3.33
C VAL A 421 11.10 -28.27 -2.92
N ALA A 422 10.88 -29.02 -1.85
CA ALA A 422 9.56 -29.19 -1.25
C ALA A 422 9.11 -27.93 -0.49
N ILE A 423 8.05 -27.28 -1.00
CA ILE A 423 7.45 -26.10 -0.40
C ILE A 423 6.11 -26.49 0.25
N PRO A 424 5.94 -26.31 1.58
CA PRO A 424 4.73 -26.72 2.29
C PRO A 424 3.45 -26.07 1.72
N SER A 425 2.30 -26.71 1.88
CA SER A 425 1.01 -26.17 1.46
C SER A 425 0.67 -24.88 2.19
N ASN A 426 0.08 -23.91 1.49
CA ASN A 426 -0.29 -22.59 2.03
C ASN A 426 0.83 -21.94 2.88
N PHE A 427 2.06 -21.96 2.37
CA PHE A 427 3.22 -21.45 3.09
C PHE A 427 4.33 -21.02 2.12
N GLY A 428 5.53 -20.77 2.63
CA GLY A 428 6.69 -20.42 1.84
C GLY A 428 8.01 -20.69 2.55
N ARG A 429 9.11 -20.62 1.82
CA ARG A 429 10.47 -20.72 2.37
C ARG A 429 11.28 -19.49 2.01
N ILE A 430 12.20 -19.08 2.88
CA ILE A 430 13.06 -17.91 2.65
C ILE A 430 14.52 -18.35 2.72
N PHE A 431 15.12 -18.65 1.58
CA PHE A 431 16.49 -19.12 1.50
C PHE A 431 17.48 -17.97 1.53
N ARG A 432 18.47 -18.05 2.42
CA ARG A 432 19.65 -17.18 2.44
C ARG A 432 20.90 -18.04 2.33
N ARG A 433 21.84 -17.61 1.49
CA ARG A 433 23.13 -18.29 1.37
C ARG A 433 23.91 -18.22 2.70
N VAL A 434 24.39 -19.36 3.15
CA VAL A 434 25.38 -19.45 4.25
C VAL A 434 26.75 -19.17 3.63
N LEU A 435 27.38 -18.06 4.04
CA LEU A 435 28.68 -17.62 3.53
C LEU A 435 29.83 -18.31 4.24
#